data_AF-A0A7W6DBH6-F1
#
_entry.id   AF-A0A7W6DBH6-F1
#
_cell.length_a   1.000
_cell.length_b   1.000
_cell.length_c   1.000
_cell.angle_alpha   90.00
_cell.angle_beta   90.00
_cell.angle_gamma   90.00
#
_symmetry.space_group_name_H-M   'P 1'
#
loop_
_entity.id
_entity.type
_entity.pdbx_description
1 polymer ?
#
loop_
_entity_poly.entity_id
_entity_poly.type
_entity_poly.pdbx_seq_one_letter_code
_entity_poly.pdbx_strand_id
1 'polypeptide(L)'
;MFKLEIGTPSLERASDAAILEYLKLATEFLGTIAWPIAAVTIVLIFREQLVSLTQRVKQFSAPGGINATFENELEKTRELAGSSPDLAAEADASPQAEISSPDLAQIYPEAAILQSYHEIEKLLRRVSPEKGVTASGLLNALNRLQIIGADVRDLFDQIRRTRNAAVHSERPITTGEALEFQALAQLFIHAINKAVPAINSNREQLQEMLVNPKSMRF
;
A
#
# COMPACT_ATOMS: atom_id res chain seq x y z
N MET A 1 -85.63 -30.24 15.92
CA MET A 1 -85.62 -28.79 16.20
C MET A 1 -84.17 -28.42 16.50
N PHE A 2 -83.42 -27.93 15.51
CA PHE A 2 -81.98 -27.66 15.61
C PHE A 2 -81.76 -26.29 16.28
N LYS A 3 -81.02 -26.28 17.39
CA LYS A 3 -80.61 -25.07 18.10
C LYS A 3 -79.17 -24.78 17.68
N LEU A 4 -78.97 -23.84 16.74
CA LEU A 4 -77.65 -23.37 16.37
C LEU A 4 -77.21 -22.29 17.37
N GLU A 5 -76.25 -22.63 18.22
CA GLU A 5 -75.37 -21.64 18.84
C GLU A 5 -74.40 -21.13 17.77
N ILE A 6 -74.50 -19.86 17.43
CA ILE A 6 -73.49 -19.16 16.64
C ILE A 6 -72.75 -18.25 17.61
N GLY A 7 -71.56 -18.67 18.01
CA GLY A 7 -70.66 -17.90 18.85
C GLY A 7 -70.26 -16.60 18.17
N THR A 8 -70.49 -15.48 18.85
CA THR A 8 -70.04 -14.16 18.43
C THR A 8 -68.50 -14.13 18.39
N PRO A 9 -67.85 -13.83 17.25
CA PRO A 9 -66.40 -13.59 17.27
C PRO A 9 -66.15 -12.30 18.07
N SER A 10 -65.49 -12.45 19.22
CA SER A 10 -65.12 -11.39 20.14
C SER A 10 -64.30 -10.30 19.44
N LEU A 11 -64.86 -9.09 19.35
CA LEU A 11 -64.26 -7.87 18.78
C LEU A 11 -62.84 -7.58 19.29
N GLU A 12 -62.48 -8.07 20.48
CA GLU A 12 -61.16 -7.96 21.11
C GLU A 12 -60.01 -8.57 20.29
N ARG A 13 -60.24 -9.70 19.59
CA ARG A 13 -59.18 -10.31 18.76
C ARG A 13 -58.83 -9.47 17.53
N ALA A 14 -59.77 -8.68 17.02
CA ALA A 14 -59.56 -7.85 15.84
C ALA A 14 -58.75 -6.59 16.17
N SER A 15 -58.95 -5.99 17.36
CA SER A 15 -58.16 -4.85 17.82
C SER A 15 -56.71 -5.23 18.10
N ASP A 16 -56.47 -6.38 18.74
CA ASP A 16 -55.12 -6.84 19.06
C ASP A 16 -54.33 -7.19 17.79
N ALA A 17 -54.99 -7.78 16.79
CA ALA A 17 -54.39 -8.05 15.49
C ALA A 17 -54.00 -6.76 14.75
N ALA A 18 -54.88 -5.75 14.75
CA ALA A 18 -54.59 -4.46 14.14
C ALA A 18 -53.41 -3.75 14.82
N ILE A 19 -53.36 -3.74 16.16
CA ILE A 19 -52.24 -3.13 16.91
C ILE A 19 -50.92 -3.84 16.61
N LEU A 20 -50.93 -5.17 16.52
CA LEU A 20 -49.75 -5.96 16.14
C LEU A 20 -49.29 -5.66 14.71
N GLU A 21 -50.20 -5.43 13.78
CA GLU A 21 -49.88 -5.04 12.40
C GLU A 21 -49.24 -3.64 12.33
N TYR A 22 -49.76 -2.65 13.07
CA TYR A 22 -49.16 -1.32 13.13
C TYR A 22 -47.76 -1.33 13.76
N LEU A 23 -47.55 -2.14 14.79
CA LEU A 23 -46.23 -2.28 15.42
C LEU A 23 -45.22 -2.96 14.48
N LYS A 24 -45.64 -4.00 13.75
CA LYS A 24 -44.81 -4.65 12.73
C LYS A 24 -44.43 -3.70 11.61
N LEU A 25 -45.41 -2.94 11.11
CA LEU A 25 -45.20 -1.92 10.09
C LEU A 25 -44.17 -0.88 10.57
N ALA A 26 -44.31 -0.37 11.79
CA ALA A 26 -43.36 0.57 12.37
C ALA A 26 -41.94 -0.02 12.47
N THR A 27 -41.79 -1.28 12.89
CA THR A 27 -40.47 -1.92 12.97
C THR A 27 -39.80 -2.14 11.60
N GLU A 28 -40.57 -2.47 10.57
CA GLU A 28 -40.05 -2.64 9.19
C GLU A 28 -39.61 -1.30 8.58
N PHE A 29 -40.37 -0.22 8.84
CA PHE A 29 -39.98 1.13 8.44
C PHE A 29 -38.73 1.61 9.19
N LEU A 30 -38.63 1.36 10.50
CA LEU A 30 -37.44 1.72 11.28
C LEU A 30 -36.19 0.97 10.80
N GLY A 31 -36.29 -0.31 10.47
CA GLY A 31 -35.17 -1.09 9.94
C GLY A 31 -34.67 -0.57 8.59
N THR A 32 -35.59 -0.11 7.72
CA THR A 32 -35.25 0.38 6.38
C THR A 32 -34.70 1.81 6.40
N ILE A 33 -35.10 2.64 7.37
CA ILE A 33 -34.65 4.03 7.52
C ILE A 33 -33.43 4.15 8.46
N ALA A 34 -33.12 3.11 9.23
CA ALA A 34 -31.92 3.08 10.07
C ALA A 34 -30.63 3.12 9.24
N TRP A 35 -30.52 2.37 8.15
CA TRP A 35 -29.28 2.30 7.36
C TRP A 35 -28.96 3.59 6.57
N PRO A 36 -29.92 4.31 5.94
CA PRO A 36 -29.62 5.58 5.27
C PRO A 36 -29.27 6.66 6.29
N ILE A 37 -29.96 6.71 7.43
CA ILE A 37 -29.64 7.66 8.50
C ILE A 37 -28.24 7.37 9.03
N ALA A 38 -27.92 6.10 9.36
CA ALA A 38 -26.59 5.72 9.80
C ALA A 38 -25.51 6.08 8.76
N ALA A 39 -25.75 5.80 7.48
CA ALA A 39 -24.85 6.16 6.40
C ALA A 39 -24.64 7.68 6.31
N VAL A 40 -25.71 8.47 6.37
CA VAL A 40 -25.63 9.94 6.36
C VAL A 40 -24.91 10.46 7.61
N THR A 41 -25.18 9.91 8.79
CA THR A 41 -24.51 10.29 10.04
C THR A 41 -23.02 9.99 9.99
N ILE A 42 -22.63 8.80 9.52
CA ILE A 42 -21.22 8.44 9.29
C ILE A 42 -20.60 9.44 8.31
N VAL A 43 -21.20 9.67 7.15
CA VAL A 43 -20.69 10.63 6.16
C VAL A 43 -20.55 12.02 6.77
N LEU A 44 -21.49 12.49 7.59
CA LEU A 44 -21.43 13.82 8.22
C LEU A 44 -20.37 13.96 9.31
N ILE A 45 -20.10 12.90 10.10
CA ILE A 45 -19.04 12.87 11.12
C ILE A 45 -17.67 12.81 10.46
N PHE A 46 -17.53 11.98 9.43
CA PHE A 46 -16.27 11.77 8.73
C PHE A 46 -16.06 12.74 7.55
N ARG A 47 -16.99 13.67 7.27
CA ARG A 47 -16.87 14.57 6.11
C ARG A 47 -15.58 15.38 6.10
N GLU A 48 -15.09 15.81 7.26
CA GLU A 48 -13.84 16.60 7.34
C GLU A 48 -12.60 15.71 7.13
N GLN A 49 -12.67 14.44 7.54
CA GLN A 49 -11.63 13.44 7.28
C GLN A 49 -11.64 13.03 5.80
N LEU A 50 -12.82 12.85 5.20
CA LEU A 50 -13.00 12.55 3.78
C LEU A 50 -12.61 13.75 2.89
N VAL A 51 -12.93 14.99 3.29
CA VAL A 51 -12.55 16.21 2.57
C VAL A 51 -11.05 16.48 2.67
N SER A 52 -10.40 16.22 3.81
CA SER A 52 -8.94 16.37 3.92
C SER A 52 -8.17 15.31 3.13
N LEU A 53 -8.67 14.07 3.07
CA LEU A 53 -8.13 13.02 2.20
C LEU A 53 -8.33 13.35 0.72
N THR A 54 -9.52 13.82 0.34
CA THR A 54 -9.81 14.18 -1.07
C THR A 54 -9.19 15.51 -1.49
N GLN A 55 -8.93 16.46 -0.59
CA GLN A 55 -8.16 17.68 -0.89
C GLN A 55 -6.67 17.37 -1.05
N ARG A 56 -6.12 16.43 -0.25
CA ARG A 56 -4.79 15.88 -0.52
C ARG A 56 -4.77 15.20 -1.88
N VAL A 57 -5.71 14.30 -2.19
CA VAL A 57 -5.73 13.63 -3.51
C VAL A 57 -6.03 14.60 -4.68
N LYS A 58 -6.81 15.66 -4.49
CA LYS A 58 -7.09 16.67 -5.53
C LYS A 58 -5.95 17.66 -5.77
N GLN A 59 -5.05 17.86 -4.80
CA GLN A 59 -3.79 18.58 -5.03
C GLN A 59 -2.73 17.72 -5.72
N PHE A 60 -2.96 16.41 -5.83
CA PHE A 60 -2.03 15.38 -6.34
C PHE A 60 -2.14 15.07 -7.84
N SER A 61 -2.87 15.88 -8.60
CA SER A 61 -2.90 15.75 -10.07
C SER A 61 -2.96 17.12 -10.71
N ALA A 62 -2.12 18.06 -10.27
CA ALA A 62 -1.93 19.31 -10.98
C ALA A 62 -1.08 19.03 -12.24
N PRO A 63 -1.67 19.04 -13.45
CA PRO A 63 -0.92 18.77 -14.65
C PRO A 63 -0.29 20.08 -15.10
N GLY A 64 1.04 20.18 -15.01
CA GLY A 64 1.76 21.13 -15.85
C GLY A 64 2.92 21.87 -15.21
N GLY A 65 4.10 21.62 -15.80
CA GLY A 65 5.15 22.62 -15.94
C GLY A 65 6.43 22.30 -15.19
N ILE A 66 7.44 21.82 -15.93
CA ILE A 66 8.90 21.82 -15.66
C ILE A 66 9.38 21.13 -14.34
N ASN A 67 8.45 20.76 -13.46
CA ASN A 67 8.61 20.03 -12.21
C ASN A 67 8.36 18.51 -12.36
N ALA A 68 8.38 18.04 -13.61
CA ALA A 68 7.95 16.70 -14.00
C ALA A 68 8.96 15.59 -13.65
N THR A 69 10.20 15.91 -13.28
CA THR A 69 11.24 14.87 -13.12
C THR A 69 10.97 13.95 -11.93
N PHE A 70 10.65 14.48 -10.76
CA PHE A 70 10.35 13.61 -9.60
C PHE A 70 9.02 12.87 -9.77
N GLU A 71 7.96 13.57 -10.20
CA GLU A 71 6.64 12.96 -10.42
C GLU A 71 6.69 11.88 -11.51
N ASN A 72 7.37 12.14 -12.64
CA ASN A 72 7.57 11.13 -13.68
C ASN A 72 8.39 9.94 -13.18
N GLU A 73 9.44 10.16 -12.40
CA GLU A 73 10.25 9.06 -11.87
C GLU A 73 9.46 8.27 -10.80
N LEU A 74 8.63 8.93 -9.99
CA LEU A 74 7.75 8.26 -9.03
C LEU A 74 6.69 7.42 -9.76
N GLU A 75 6.06 7.98 -10.80
CA GLU A 75 5.08 7.27 -11.62
C GLU A 75 5.70 6.05 -12.32
N LYS A 76 6.89 6.19 -12.91
CA LYS A 76 7.64 5.04 -13.46
C LYS A 76 7.94 3.99 -12.39
N THR A 77 8.24 4.41 -11.16
CA THR A 77 8.48 3.47 -10.05
C THR A 77 7.22 2.68 -9.73
N ARG A 78 6.07 3.36 -9.71
CA ARG A 78 4.76 2.77 -9.50
C ARG A 78 4.39 1.80 -10.63
N GLU A 79 4.56 2.22 -11.89
CA GLU A 79 4.25 1.39 -13.06
C GLU A 79 5.09 0.10 -13.06
N LEU A 80 6.39 0.19 -12.76
CA LEU A 80 7.26 -0.98 -12.65
C LEU A 80 6.82 -1.93 -11.51
N ALA A 81 6.45 -1.38 -10.35
CA ALA A 81 5.96 -2.17 -9.24
C ALA A 81 4.61 -2.85 -9.55
N GLY A 82 3.70 -2.15 -10.23
CA GLY A 82 2.37 -2.67 -10.57
C GLY A 82 2.35 -3.64 -11.76
N SER A 83 3.35 -3.57 -12.64
CA SER A 83 3.41 -4.41 -13.85
C SER A 83 4.13 -5.74 -13.64
N SER A 84 4.84 -5.93 -12.52
CA SER A 84 5.53 -7.19 -12.23
C SER A 84 4.66 -8.16 -11.41
N PRO A 85 4.41 -9.39 -11.90
CA PRO A 85 3.66 -10.40 -11.16
C PRO A 85 4.32 -10.78 -9.83
N ASP A 86 5.66 -10.81 -9.79
CA ASP A 86 6.42 -11.19 -8.60
C ASP A 86 6.33 -10.12 -7.50
N LEU A 87 6.34 -8.84 -7.88
CA LEU A 87 6.16 -7.71 -6.96
C LEU A 87 4.69 -7.49 -6.57
N ALA A 88 3.74 -7.77 -7.46
CA ALA A 88 2.31 -7.65 -7.17
C ALA A 88 1.86 -8.63 -6.08
N ALA A 89 2.37 -9.86 -6.11
CA ALA A 89 2.14 -10.84 -5.05
C ALA A 89 2.69 -10.39 -3.69
N GLU A 90 3.71 -9.52 -3.68
CA GLU A 90 4.35 -9.00 -2.48
C GLU A 90 3.61 -7.79 -1.90
N ALA A 91 2.92 -7.01 -2.73
CA ALA A 91 2.03 -5.94 -2.28
C ALA A 91 0.83 -6.49 -1.47
N ASP A 92 0.27 -7.64 -1.89
CA ASP A 92 -0.86 -8.30 -1.21
C ASP A 92 -0.44 -9.10 0.03
N ALA A 93 0.79 -9.62 0.07
CA ALA A 93 1.28 -10.45 1.17
C ALA A 93 1.85 -9.65 2.35
N SER A 94 1.98 -8.33 2.23
CA SER A 94 2.59 -7.48 3.24
C SER A 94 1.64 -7.29 4.44
N PRO A 95 1.93 -7.86 5.62
CA PRO A 95 1.27 -7.40 6.85
C PRO A 95 1.77 -5.97 7.03
N GLN A 96 0.86 -4.99 6.92
CA GLN A 96 1.08 -3.55 7.15
C GLN A 96 2.31 -3.33 8.02
N ALA A 97 3.46 -3.09 7.36
CA ALA A 97 4.74 -3.17 8.02
C ALA A 97 4.81 -2.06 9.07
N GLU A 98 4.72 -2.46 10.34
CA GLU A 98 5.20 -1.67 11.47
C GLU A 98 6.58 -1.12 11.08
N ILE A 99 6.77 0.19 11.26
CA ILE A 99 7.93 0.98 10.81
C ILE A 99 7.82 1.47 9.35
N SER A 100 6.73 2.17 9.04
CA SER A 100 6.91 3.56 8.61
C SER A 100 6.48 4.39 9.81
N SER A 101 7.27 5.34 10.28
CA SER A 101 6.71 6.37 11.13
C SER A 101 5.89 7.27 10.20
N PRO A 102 4.56 7.10 10.05
CA PRO A 102 3.76 8.00 9.21
C PRO A 102 3.94 9.45 9.68
N ASP A 103 4.36 9.62 10.93
CA ASP A 103 4.74 10.88 11.57
C ASP A 103 5.87 11.61 10.83
N LEU A 104 6.91 10.90 10.35
CA LEU A 104 8.02 11.55 9.64
C LEU A 104 7.60 12.09 8.28
N ALA A 105 6.82 11.33 7.50
CA ALA A 105 6.33 11.81 6.19
C ALA A 105 5.34 12.99 6.33
N GLN A 106 4.66 13.08 7.47
CA GLN A 106 3.74 14.18 7.77
C GLN A 106 4.46 15.45 8.19
N ILE A 107 5.56 15.34 8.94
CA ILE A 107 6.31 16.49 9.47
C ILE A 107 7.43 16.92 8.50
N TYR A 108 8.18 15.96 7.93
CA TYR A 108 9.33 16.19 7.05
C TYR A 108 9.38 15.16 5.89
N PRO A 109 8.61 15.37 4.80
CA PRO A 109 8.51 14.46 3.65
C PRO A 109 9.86 14.07 3.03
N GLU A 110 10.78 15.01 2.86
CA GLU A 110 12.11 14.77 2.28
C GLU A 110 12.96 13.87 3.18
N ALA A 111 12.88 14.08 4.50
CA ALA A 111 13.58 13.25 5.47
C ALA A 111 13.03 11.82 5.49
N ALA A 112 11.72 11.65 5.29
CA ALA A 112 11.09 10.34 5.18
C ALA A 112 11.62 9.55 3.96
N ILE A 113 11.78 10.20 2.80
CA ILE A 113 12.38 9.59 1.60
C ILE A 113 13.83 9.15 1.88
N LEU A 114 14.64 10.04 2.47
CA LEU A 114 16.04 9.73 2.80
C LEU A 114 16.15 8.57 3.80
N GLN A 115 15.29 8.55 4.82
CA GLN A 115 15.27 7.49 5.82
C GLN A 115 14.91 6.13 5.19
N SER A 116 13.90 6.08 4.33
CA SER A 116 13.53 4.83 3.65
C SER A 116 14.60 4.33 2.70
N TYR A 117 15.27 5.24 1.97
CA TYR A 117 16.42 4.86 1.16
C TYR A 117 17.60 4.38 2.02
N HIS A 118 17.81 4.98 3.19
CA HIS A 118 18.84 4.55 4.14
C HIS A 118 18.62 3.11 4.64
N GLU A 119 17.37 2.72 4.91
CA GLU A 119 17.06 1.34 5.30
C GLU A 119 17.35 0.33 4.17
N ILE A 120 17.09 0.70 2.91
CA ILE A 120 17.50 -0.10 1.74
C ILE A 120 19.03 -0.29 1.73
N GLU A 121 19.79 0.79 1.91
CA GLU A 121 21.25 0.68 1.88
C GLU A 121 21.79 -0.16 3.04
N LYS A 122 21.19 -0.04 4.24
CA LYS A 122 21.53 -0.88 5.40
C LYS A 122 21.25 -2.34 5.11
N LEU A 123 20.10 -2.65 4.50
CA LEU A 123 19.76 -4.02 4.10
C LEU A 123 20.77 -4.58 3.10
N LEU A 124 21.05 -3.84 2.02
CA LEU A 124 21.99 -4.28 0.98
C LEU A 124 23.42 -4.47 1.53
N ARG A 125 23.87 -3.58 2.43
CA ARG A 125 25.15 -3.74 3.12
C ARG A 125 25.17 -4.97 4.02
N ARG A 126 24.07 -5.30 4.68
CA ARG A 126 23.94 -6.47 5.55
C ARG A 126 23.99 -7.79 4.78
N VAL A 127 23.35 -7.84 3.61
CA VAL A 127 23.28 -9.08 2.81
C VAL A 127 24.50 -9.27 1.89
N SER A 128 25.25 -8.20 1.60
CA SER A 128 26.47 -8.28 0.81
C SER A 128 27.49 -9.24 1.46
N PRO A 129 28.10 -10.17 0.68
CA PRO A 129 29.16 -11.02 1.18
C PRO A 129 30.48 -10.28 1.36
N GLU A 130 30.66 -9.19 0.62
CA GLU A 130 31.91 -8.45 0.52
C GLU A 130 31.75 -6.97 0.87
N LYS A 131 32.80 -6.40 1.48
CA LYS A 131 32.86 -4.97 1.79
C LYS A 131 33.30 -4.18 0.56
N GLY A 132 32.68 -3.03 0.34
CA GLY A 132 33.02 -2.14 -0.77
C GLY A 132 32.36 -2.49 -2.11
N VAL A 133 31.53 -3.54 -2.15
CA VAL A 133 30.69 -3.85 -3.30
C VAL A 133 29.60 -2.80 -3.45
N THR A 134 29.37 -2.34 -4.68
CA THR A 134 28.29 -1.40 -4.99
C THR A 134 26.94 -2.12 -4.96
N ALA A 135 25.89 -1.41 -4.53
CA ALA A 135 24.52 -1.95 -4.52
C ALA A 135 24.09 -2.51 -5.90
N SER A 136 24.40 -1.78 -6.98
CA SER A 136 24.12 -2.25 -8.34
C SER A 136 24.94 -3.49 -8.72
N GLY A 137 26.20 -3.60 -8.28
CA GLY A 137 27.02 -4.79 -8.51
C GLY A 137 26.46 -6.04 -7.81
N LEU A 138 26.03 -5.87 -6.56
CA LEU A 138 25.36 -6.91 -5.79
C LEU A 138 24.05 -7.37 -6.46
N LEU A 139 23.16 -6.44 -6.80
CA LEU A 139 21.87 -6.77 -7.43
C LEU A 139 22.04 -7.41 -8.81
N ASN A 140 23.03 -6.98 -9.58
CA ASN A 140 23.37 -7.63 -10.84
C ASN A 140 23.82 -9.08 -10.63
N ALA A 141 24.63 -9.35 -9.61
CA ALA A 141 25.07 -10.71 -9.29
C ALA A 141 23.89 -11.58 -8.82
N LEU A 142 23.01 -11.04 -7.96
CA LEU A 142 21.80 -11.73 -7.50
C LEU A 142 20.84 -12.07 -8.66
N ASN A 143 20.63 -11.14 -9.59
CA ASN A 143 19.81 -11.37 -10.78
C ASN A 143 20.44 -12.42 -11.73
N ARG A 144 21.76 -12.38 -11.93
CA ARG A 144 22.46 -13.40 -12.74
C ARG A 144 22.36 -14.80 -12.13
N LEU A 145 22.32 -14.89 -10.80
CA LEU A 145 22.08 -16.15 -10.07
C LEU A 145 20.59 -16.53 -10.00
N GLN A 146 19.70 -15.72 -10.60
CA GLN A 146 18.24 -15.93 -10.56
C GLN A 146 17.68 -15.99 -9.13
N ILE A 147 18.36 -15.35 -8.18
CA ILE A 147 17.92 -15.24 -6.78
C ILE A 147 16.86 -14.15 -6.65
N ILE A 148 16.97 -13.11 -7.48
CA ILE A 148 15.97 -12.05 -7.64
C ILE A 148 15.65 -11.91 -9.13
N GLY A 149 14.43 -11.44 -9.45
CA GLY A 149 14.06 -11.11 -10.81
C GLY A 149 14.68 -9.79 -11.30
N ALA A 150 14.61 -9.57 -12.61
CA ALA A 150 15.08 -8.34 -13.24
C ALA A 150 14.26 -7.12 -12.79
N ASP A 151 12.98 -7.31 -12.51
CA ASP A 151 12.03 -6.36 -11.97
C ASP A 151 12.44 -5.81 -10.60
N VAL A 152 12.92 -6.65 -9.67
CA VAL A 152 13.43 -6.21 -8.36
C VAL A 152 14.66 -5.32 -8.52
N ARG A 153 15.53 -5.67 -9.47
CA ARG A 153 16.72 -4.89 -9.79
C ARG A 153 16.35 -3.55 -10.46
N ASP A 154 15.38 -3.55 -11.36
CA ASP A 154 14.89 -2.36 -12.04
C ASP A 154 14.16 -1.41 -11.07
N LEU A 155 13.40 -1.97 -10.12
CA LEU A 155 12.77 -1.23 -9.02
C LEU A 155 13.82 -0.49 -8.19
N PHE A 156 14.95 -1.13 -7.84
CA PHE A 156 16.03 -0.44 -7.13
C PHE A 156 16.62 0.71 -7.94
N ASP A 157 16.92 0.47 -9.22
CA ASP A 157 17.49 1.50 -10.09
C ASP A 157 16.53 2.70 -10.22
N GLN A 158 15.23 2.44 -10.25
CA GLN A 158 14.19 3.45 -10.28
C GLN A 158 14.04 4.18 -8.93
N ILE A 159 14.01 3.48 -7.79
CA ILE A 159 14.01 4.08 -6.44
C ILE A 159 15.20 5.04 -6.27
N ARG A 160 16.39 4.66 -6.74
CA ARG A 160 17.58 5.51 -6.69
C ARG A 160 17.41 6.78 -7.51
N ARG A 161 16.83 6.70 -8.70
CA ARG A 161 16.51 7.87 -9.54
C ARG A 161 15.49 8.77 -8.86
N THR A 162 14.41 8.20 -8.34
CA THR A 162 13.34 8.93 -7.63
C THR A 162 13.87 9.65 -6.40
N ARG A 163 14.73 9.02 -5.58
CA ARG A 163 15.40 9.69 -4.45
C ARG A 163 16.29 10.84 -4.91
N ASN A 164 17.08 10.66 -5.96
CA ASN A 164 17.92 11.73 -6.47
C ASN A 164 17.08 12.92 -6.97
N ALA A 165 15.96 12.64 -7.64
CA ALA A 165 15.03 13.67 -8.08
C ALA A 165 14.38 14.40 -6.90
N ALA A 166 14.08 13.71 -5.80
CA ALA A 166 13.56 14.33 -4.57
C ALA A 166 14.57 15.27 -3.90
N VAL A 167 15.85 14.87 -3.84
CA VAL A 167 16.91 15.69 -3.22
C VAL A 167 17.22 16.94 -4.04
N HIS A 168 17.07 16.86 -5.36
CA HIS A 168 17.32 17.96 -6.28
C HIS A 168 16.03 18.67 -6.71
N SER A 169 14.90 18.43 -6.05
CA SER A 169 13.65 19.09 -6.41
C SER A 169 13.68 20.56 -5.98
N GLU A 170 13.30 21.44 -6.91
CA GLU A 170 13.14 22.87 -6.60
C GLU A 170 11.86 23.15 -5.80
N ARG A 171 10.88 22.22 -5.89
CA ARG A 171 9.65 22.26 -5.09
C ARG A 171 9.76 21.40 -3.83
N PRO A 172 9.01 21.77 -2.78
CA PRO A 172 8.79 20.89 -1.63
C PRO A 172 8.16 19.55 -2.05
N ILE A 173 8.59 18.48 -1.41
CA ILE A 173 7.99 17.15 -1.57
C ILE A 173 6.72 17.09 -0.74
N THR A 174 5.65 16.55 -1.30
CA THR A 174 4.39 16.41 -0.58
C THR A 174 4.39 15.16 0.32
N THR A 175 3.58 15.18 1.38
CA THR A 175 3.44 14.03 2.29
C THR A 175 3.02 12.75 1.56
N GLY A 176 2.07 12.83 0.63
CA GLY A 176 1.63 11.64 -0.12
C GLY A 176 2.72 11.08 -1.03
N GLU A 177 3.53 11.92 -1.68
CA GLU A 177 4.68 11.45 -2.47
C GLU A 177 5.72 10.74 -1.62
N ALA A 178 5.98 11.27 -0.42
CA ALA A 178 6.85 10.61 0.54
C ALA A 178 6.26 9.25 0.98
N LEU A 179 4.96 9.18 1.28
CA LEU A 179 4.29 7.92 1.63
C LEU A 179 4.34 6.89 0.49
N GLU A 180 4.16 7.33 -0.75
CA GLU A 180 4.27 6.46 -1.93
C GLU A 180 5.70 5.93 -2.11
N PHE A 181 6.70 6.80 -1.99
CA PHE A 181 8.10 6.39 -2.00
C PHE A 181 8.41 5.40 -0.87
N GLN A 182 7.87 5.62 0.33
CA GLN A 182 8.00 4.68 1.46
C GLN A 182 7.43 3.31 1.13
N ALA A 183 6.24 3.25 0.54
CA ALA A 183 5.60 1.99 0.14
C ALA A 183 6.46 1.23 -0.89
N LEU A 184 6.99 1.93 -1.90
CA LEU A 184 7.87 1.35 -2.92
C LEU A 184 9.20 0.86 -2.32
N ALA A 185 9.75 1.60 -1.37
CA ALA A 185 10.95 1.19 -0.63
C ALA A 185 10.69 -0.06 0.23
N GLN A 186 9.54 -0.12 0.92
CA GLN A 186 9.14 -1.29 1.71
C GLN A 186 8.95 -2.53 0.82
N LEU A 187 8.34 -2.37 -0.35
CA LEU A 187 8.18 -3.46 -1.33
C LEU A 187 9.55 -4.05 -1.70
N PHE A 188 10.52 -3.21 -2.07
CA PHE A 188 11.87 -3.66 -2.37
C PHE A 188 12.54 -4.36 -1.17
N ILE A 189 12.40 -3.80 0.04
CA ILE A 189 12.95 -4.41 1.26
C ILE A 189 12.36 -5.80 1.49
N HIS A 190 11.06 -5.96 1.28
CA HIS A 190 10.38 -7.25 1.42
C HIS A 190 10.91 -8.28 0.40
N ALA A 191 11.01 -7.90 -0.87
CA ALA A 191 11.55 -8.72 -1.94
C ALA A 191 12.95 -9.26 -1.59
N ILE A 192 13.84 -8.37 -1.13
CA ILE A 192 15.21 -8.77 -0.73
C ILE A 192 15.20 -9.64 0.52
N ASN A 193 14.40 -9.32 1.55
CA ASN A 193 14.33 -10.14 2.77
C ASN A 193 13.84 -11.57 2.48
N LYS A 194 12.87 -11.73 1.57
CA LYS A 194 12.41 -13.05 1.10
C LYS A 194 13.52 -13.82 0.38
N ALA A 195 14.39 -13.12 -0.34
CA ALA A 195 15.55 -13.71 -1.01
C ALA A 195 16.73 -14.04 -0.07
N VAL A 196 16.79 -13.49 1.15
CA VAL A 196 17.91 -13.68 2.10
C VAL A 196 18.32 -15.13 2.32
N PRO A 197 17.40 -16.11 2.50
CA PRO A 197 17.79 -17.51 2.64
C PRO A 197 18.56 -18.02 1.42
N ALA A 198 18.10 -17.71 0.20
CA ALA A 198 18.78 -18.09 -1.03
C ALA A 198 20.11 -17.35 -1.22
N ILE A 199 20.20 -16.08 -0.82
CA ILE A 199 21.46 -15.32 -0.79
C ILE A 199 22.49 -16.01 0.12
N ASN A 200 22.05 -16.45 1.31
CA ASN A 200 22.93 -17.11 2.27
C ASN A 200 23.37 -18.50 1.77
N SER A 201 22.50 -19.26 1.10
CA SER A 201 22.86 -20.55 0.50
C SER A 201 23.87 -20.43 -0.65
N ASN A 202 23.87 -19.30 -1.38
CA ASN A 202 24.75 -19.06 -2.52
C ASN A 202 25.90 -18.08 -2.21
N ARG A 203 26.25 -17.90 -0.93
CA ARG A 203 27.16 -16.84 -0.47
C ARG A 203 28.56 -16.93 -1.07
N GLU A 204 29.11 -18.13 -1.20
CA GLU A 204 30.45 -18.36 -1.78
C GLU A 204 30.49 -18.02 -3.27
N GLN A 205 29.51 -18.50 -4.03
CA GLN A 205 29.37 -18.20 -5.45
C GLN A 205 29.18 -16.69 -5.70
N LEU A 206 28.38 -16.04 -4.84
CA LEU A 206 28.17 -14.60 -4.89
C LEU A 206 29.47 -13.83 -4.61
N GLN A 207 30.25 -14.26 -3.62
CA GLN A 207 31.56 -13.67 -3.32
C GLN A 207 32.53 -13.80 -4.50
N GLU A 208 32.61 -14.97 -5.12
CA GLU A 208 33.45 -15.19 -6.30
C GLU A 208 33.08 -14.26 -7.47
N MET A 209 31.77 -14.12 -7.75
CA MET A 209 31.27 -13.23 -8.81
C MET A 209 31.58 -11.75 -8.55
N LEU A 210 31.58 -11.33 -7.29
CA LEU A 210 31.81 -9.95 -6.90
C LEU A 210 33.31 -9.59 -6.88
N VAL A 211 34.18 -10.55 -6.56
CA VAL A 211 35.65 -10.36 -6.55
C VAL A 211 36.23 -10.47 -7.96
N ASN A 212 35.71 -11.37 -8.81
CA ASN A 212 36.23 -11.57 -10.16
C ASN A 212 35.13 -11.49 -11.24
N PRO A 213 34.69 -10.29 -11.63
CA PRO A 213 33.62 -10.11 -12.61
C PRO A 213 33.97 -10.62 -14.02
N LYS A 214 35.23 -10.99 -14.28
CA LYS A 214 35.71 -11.47 -15.59
C LYS A 214 35.74 -13.00 -15.72
N SER A 215 35.62 -13.79 -14.65
CA SER A 215 35.77 -15.25 -14.71
C SER A 215 34.59 -16.03 -15.29
N MET A 216 33.42 -15.37 -15.48
CA MET A 216 32.21 -16.01 -16.02
C MET A 216 31.75 -15.36 -17.33
N ARG A 217 32.69 -15.12 -18.26
CA ARG A 217 32.36 -15.03 -19.69
C ARG A 217 32.47 -16.44 -20.26
N PHE A 218 31.37 -17.18 -20.25
CA PHE A 218 31.17 -18.37 -21.06
C PHE A 218 30.02 -18.09 -22.02
#